data_AF-A0A5V0QG89-F1
#
_entry.id   AF-A0A5V0QG89-F1
#
_cell.length_a   1.000
_cell.length_b   1.000
_cell.length_c   1.000
_cell.angle_alpha   90.00
_cell.angle_beta   90.00
_cell.angle_gamma   90.00
#
_symmetry.space_group_name_H-M   'P 1'
#
loop_
_entity.id
_entity.type
_entity.pdbx_description
1 polymer ?
#
loop_
_entity_poly.entity_id
_entity_poly.type
_entity_poly.pdbx_seq_one_letter_code
_entity_poly.pdbx_strand_id
1 'polypeptide(L)'
;MKDLWQTALNTQEQNSFAATCKPEDNLLLNGVFLWVETTGAGHAFVSVHMDNSVYLYTYGRYGRTGSSATVGDGILNFFEDEDARSYYRYELYQMEAHVFEINDANPILVREFFEKLWNAAKPPVPTKSMTDRVKLRGRTIDIYDVTGNNCTTHSVEGIKYSGSKI
;
A
#
# COMPACT_ATOMS: atom_id res chain seq x y z
N MET A 1 -31.64 -32.22 -38.41
CA MET A 1 -30.16 -32.36 -38.54
C MET A 1 -29.42 -31.04 -38.83
N LYS A 2 -30.09 -29.89 -38.97
CA LYS A 2 -29.42 -28.57 -39.10
C LYS A 2 -29.30 -27.78 -37.79
N ASP A 3 -30.09 -28.10 -36.76
CA ASP A 3 -30.09 -27.33 -35.50
C ASP A 3 -28.97 -27.67 -34.52
N LEU A 4 -28.37 -28.86 -34.59
CA LEU A 4 -27.34 -29.28 -33.61
C LEU A 4 -25.96 -28.63 -33.84
N TRP A 5 -25.72 -28.06 -35.03
CA TRP A 5 -24.45 -27.41 -35.37
C TRP A 5 -24.45 -25.90 -35.06
N GLN A 6 -25.63 -25.27 -35.00
CA GLN A 6 -25.75 -23.87 -34.57
C GLN A 6 -25.68 -23.74 -33.04
N THR A 7 -26.13 -24.74 -32.28
CA THR A 7 -25.94 -24.75 -30.82
C THR A 7 -24.47 -24.90 -30.44
N ALA A 8 -23.69 -25.70 -31.18
CA ALA A 8 -22.27 -25.93 -30.89
C ALA A 8 -21.38 -24.69 -31.15
N LEU A 9 -21.75 -23.82 -32.10
CA LEU A 9 -21.02 -22.58 -32.38
C LEU A 9 -21.37 -21.44 -31.40
N ASN A 10 -22.56 -21.46 -30.80
CA ASN A 10 -22.96 -20.49 -29.78
C ASN A 10 -22.46 -20.84 -28.37
N THR A 11 -21.77 -21.97 -28.18
CA THR A 11 -21.19 -22.37 -26.87
C THR A 11 -19.68 -22.07 -26.77
N GLN A 12 -19.12 -21.35 -27.75
CA GLN A 12 -17.73 -20.87 -27.70
C GLN A 12 -17.58 -19.45 -27.12
N GLU A 13 -18.68 -18.79 -26.75
CA GLU A 13 -18.59 -17.68 -25.82
C GLU A 13 -18.61 -18.21 -24.38
N GLN A 14 -17.52 -17.89 -23.66
CA GLN A 14 -17.43 -17.88 -22.19
C GLN A 14 -17.22 -19.22 -21.48
N ASN A 15 -16.03 -19.82 -21.67
CA ASN A 15 -15.36 -20.52 -20.57
C ASN A 15 -13.91 -20.03 -20.47
N SER A 16 -13.74 -18.82 -19.94
CA SER A 16 -12.44 -18.16 -19.75
C SER A 16 -11.65 -18.66 -18.53
N PHE A 17 -12.14 -19.66 -17.80
CA PHE A 17 -11.50 -20.18 -16.58
C PHE A 17 -10.10 -20.80 -16.79
N ALA A 18 -9.74 -21.14 -18.03
CA ALA A 18 -8.46 -21.75 -18.38
C ALA A 18 -7.56 -20.84 -19.24
N ALA A 19 -7.91 -19.56 -19.41
CA ALA A 19 -7.05 -18.61 -20.11
C ALA A 19 -5.76 -18.37 -19.30
N THR A 20 -4.61 -18.37 -19.97
CA THR A 20 -3.34 -17.95 -19.37
C THR A 20 -3.44 -16.47 -19.01
N CYS A 21 -3.22 -16.13 -17.73
CA CYS A 21 -3.20 -14.74 -17.28
C CYS A 21 -2.15 -13.95 -18.05
N LYS A 22 -2.59 -12.87 -18.68
CA LYS A 22 -1.73 -11.88 -19.31
C LYS A 22 -1.34 -10.81 -18.28
N PRO A 23 -0.27 -10.03 -18.50
CA PRO A 23 0.10 -8.95 -17.60
C PRO A 23 -1.05 -7.98 -17.32
N GLU A 24 -1.88 -7.67 -18.33
CA GLU A 24 -3.08 -6.83 -18.20
C GLU A 24 -4.20 -7.42 -17.33
N ASP A 25 -4.19 -8.73 -17.08
CA ASP A 25 -5.15 -9.38 -16.17
C ASP A 25 -4.75 -9.18 -14.69
N ASN A 26 -3.55 -8.66 -14.43
CA ASN A 26 -3.10 -8.33 -13.08
C ASN A 26 -3.67 -6.97 -12.66
N LEU A 27 -4.73 -6.99 -11.86
CA LEU A 27 -5.35 -5.79 -11.27
C LEU A 27 -4.38 -4.98 -10.39
N LEU A 28 -3.28 -5.58 -9.93
CA LEU A 28 -2.22 -4.90 -9.20
C LEU A 28 -1.08 -4.42 -10.13
N LEU A 29 -1.23 -4.43 -11.45
CA LEU A 29 -0.14 -4.02 -12.34
C LEU A 29 0.15 -2.53 -12.23
N ASN A 30 -0.89 -1.71 -12.22
CA ASN A 30 -0.80 -0.26 -12.12
C ASN A 30 -1.92 0.27 -11.25
N GLY A 31 -1.67 1.32 -10.47
CA GLY A 31 -2.71 1.98 -9.67
C GLY A 31 -2.20 2.53 -8.34
N VAL A 32 -3.11 3.15 -7.60
CA VAL A 32 -2.91 3.56 -6.21
C VAL A 32 -3.77 2.67 -5.34
N PHE A 33 -3.17 2.05 -4.33
CA PHE A 33 -3.82 1.08 -3.46
C PHE A 33 -3.72 1.52 -2.00
N LEU A 34 -4.86 1.54 -1.33
CA LEU A 34 -4.95 1.66 0.12
C LEU A 34 -5.08 0.26 0.71
N TRP A 35 -4.18 -0.07 1.64
CA TRP A 35 -4.17 -1.33 2.35
C TRP A 35 -4.59 -1.10 3.79
N VAL A 36 -5.47 -1.94 4.31
CA VAL A 36 -6.00 -1.82 5.66
C VAL A 36 -6.03 -3.19 6.32
N GLU A 37 -5.34 -3.33 7.45
CA GLU A 37 -5.44 -4.48 8.35
C GLU A 37 -6.13 -4.05 9.65
N THR A 38 -6.88 -4.96 10.25
CA THR A 38 -7.71 -4.69 11.45
C THR A 38 -7.34 -5.55 12.66
N THR A 39 -6.20 -6.23 12.59
CA THR A 39 -5.65 -7.03 13.67
C THR A 39 -5.07 -6.11 14.75
N GLY A 40 -5.49 -6.29 16.00
CA GLY A 40 -5.02 -5.46 17.11
C GLY A 40 -5.49 -4.01 16.99
N ALA A 41 -4.55 -3.06 16.86
CA ALA A 41 -4.87 -1.64 16.69
C ALA A 41 -5.23 -1.27 15.24
N GLY A 42 -5.01 -2.20 14.30
CA GLY A 42 -5.10 -1.96 12.87
C GLY A 42 -3.95 -1.10 12.32
N HIS A 43 -3.80 -1.14 11.01
CA HIS A 43 -2.79 -0.41 10.29
C HIS A 43 -3.25 -0.10 8.87
N ALA A 44 -2.78 1.02 8.35
CA ALA A 44 -3.10 1.48 7.00
C ALA A 44 -1.86 1.99 6.29
N PHE A 45 -1.72 1.68 5.01
CA PHE A 45 -0.60 2.14 4.21
C PHE A 45 -0.98 2.24 2.73
N VAL A 46 -0.16 2.93 1.96
CA VAL A 46 -0.40 3.17 0.53
C VAL A 46 0.67 2.48 -0.29
N SER A 47 0.27 1.85 -1.40
CA SER A 47 1.21 1.50 -2.46
C SER A 47 0.81 2.14 -3.78
N VAL A 48 1.80 2.48 -4.59
CA VAL A 48 1.65 2.97 -5.96
C VAL A 48 2.38 1.99 -6.88
N HIS A 49 1.65 1.41 -7.82
CA HIS A 49 2.19 0.47 -8.78
C HIS A 49 2.24 1.15 -10.15
N MET A 50 3.40 1.14 -10.79
CA MET A 50 3.63 1.79 -12.08
C MET A 50 4.68 1.01 -12.86
N ASP A 51 4.36 0.60 -14.08
CA ASP A 51 5.31 -0.04 -15.01
C ASP A 51 6.04 -1.25 -14.38
N ASN A 52 5.29 -2.06 -13.60
CA ASN A 52 5.79 -3.20 -12.83
C ASN A 52 6.74 -2.87 -11.66
N SER A 53 6.96 -1.59 -11.37
CA SER A 53 7.59 -1.12 -10.12
C SER A 53 6.52 -0.93 -9.04
N VAL A 54 6.91 -1.18 -7.79
CA VAL A 54 6.05 -0.97 -6.62
C VAL A 54 6.72 0.00 -5.67
N TYR A 55 6.00 1.07 -5.31
CA TYR A 55 6.40 2.06 -4.33
C TYR A 55 5.44 1.97 -3.14
N LEU A 56 5.93 1.67 -1.94
CA LEU A 56 5.10 1.49 -0.76
C LEU A 56 5.49 2.47 0.33
N TYR A 57 4.49 3.15 0.88
CA TYR A 57 4.61 4.17 1.90
C TYR A 57 3.82 3.74 3.13
N THR A 58 4.52 3.45 4.22
CA THR A 58 3.89 3.03 5.49
C THR A 58 4.37 3.92 6.63
N TYR A 59 3.42 4.61 7.26
CA TYR A 59 3.66 5.55 8.37
C TYR A 59 3.22 4.94 9.70
N GLY A 60 4.06 5.00 10.71
CA GLY A 60 3.80 4.29 11.97
C GLY A 60 4.75 4.63 13.10
N ARG A 61 4.42 4.10 14.28
CA ARG A 61 5.27 4.15 15.49
C ARG A 61 6.36 3.08 15.44
N TYR A 62 7.29 3.20 14.49
CA TYR A 62 8.39 2.22 14.33
C TYR A 62 9.62 2.52 15.20
N GLY A 63 9.59 3.61 15.97
CA GLY A 63 10.71 4.13 16.75
C GLY A 63 10.45 4.15 18.25
N ARG A 64 10.81 5.25 18.91
CA ARG A 64 10.56 5.43 20.34
C ARG A 64 9.07 5.65 20.57
N THR A 65 8.54 5.03 21.62
CA THR A 65 7.15 5.22 22.06
C THR A 65 7.12 5.95 23.40
N GLY A 66 6.08 6.76 23.60
CA GLY A 66 5.79 7.39 24.89
C GLY A 66 5.23 6.39 25.90
N SER A 67 5.04 6.85 27.14
CA SER A 67 4.57 6.04 28.27
C SER A 67 3.22 5.37 28.06
N SER A 68 2.35 5.95 27.23
CA SER A 68 1.01 5.43 26.93
C SER A 68 0.93 4.51 25.71
N ALA A 69 2.04 4.25 25.00
CA ALA A 69 2.11 3.52 23.72
C ALA A 69 1.23 4.09 22.57
N THR A 70 0.48 5.17 22.80
CA THR A 70 -0.38 5.86 21.82
C THR A 70 0.35 6.93 21.02
N VAL A 71 1.46 7.43 21.56
CA VAL A 71 2.29 8.49 20.95
C VAL A 71 3.72 7.97 20.75
N GLY A 72 4.40 8.44 19.71
CA GLY A 72 5.79 8.06 19.47
C GLY A 72 6.43 8.80 18.29
N ASP A 73 7.64 8.39 17.92
CA ASP A 73 8.26 8.88 16.68
C ASP A 73 7.37 8.51 15.48
N GLY A 74 6.95 9.53 14.71
CA GLY A 74 6.23 9.36 13.46
C GLY A 74 7.20 9.02 12.33
N ILE A 75 7.29 7.74 11.99
CA ILE A 75 8.24 7.24 11.00
C ILE A 75 7.49 6.86 9.73
N LEU A 76 7.85 7.52 8.63
CA LEU A 76 7.48 7.14 7.27
C LEU A 76 8.56 6.21 6.71
N ASN A 77 8.17 4.98 6.38
CA ASN A 77 9.00 4.09 5.59
C ASN A 77 8.66 4.20 4.11
N PHE A 78 9.70 4.17 3.27
CA PHE A 78 9.57 4.07 1.82
C PHE A 78 10.26 2.80 1.33
N PHE A 79 9.47 1.86 0.81
CA PHE A 79 9.95 0.60 0.24
C PHE A 79 9.72 0.57 -1.27
N GLU A 80 10.64 -0.09 -1.97
CA GLU A 80 10.62 -0.23 -3.42
C GLU A 80 10.72 -1.71 -3.79
N ASP A 81 10.05 -2.09 -4.88
CA ASP A 81 10.14 -3.40 -5.53
C ASP A 81 9.99 -4.56 -4.55
N GLU A 82 11.00 -5.42 -4.41
CA GLU A 82 10.87 -6.64 -3.60
C GLU A 82 10.68 -6.35 -2.11
N ASP A 83 11.21 -5.24 -1.58
CA ASP A 83 10.93 -4.84 -0.20
C ASP A 83 9.45 -4.48 -0.03
N ALA A 84 8.87 -3.78 -1.00
CA ALA A 84 7.45 -3.43 -1.01
C ALA A 84 6.56 -4.68 -1.20
N ARG A 85 6.93 -5.57 -2.14
CA ARG A 85 6.22 -6.83 -2.41
C ARG A 85 6.25 -7.76 -1.20
N SER A 86 7.40 -7.90 -0.56
CA SER A 86 7.55 -8.64 0.69
C SER A 86 6.63 -8.08 1.78
N TYR A 87 6.56 -6.75 1.92
CA TYR A 87 5.73 -6.10 2.94
C TYR A 87 4.23 -6.33 2.69
N TYR A 88 3.69 -5.95 1.53
CA TYR A 88 2.25 -6.06 1.31
C TYR A 88 1.78 -7.52 1.25
N ARG A 89 2.64 -8.48 0.85
CA ARG A 89 2.30 -9.91 0.90
C ARG A 89 2.19 -10.40 2.34
N TYR A 90 3.07 -9.95 3.23
CA TYR A 90 2.94 -10.24 4.66
C TYR A 90 1.62 -9.67 5.19
N GLU A 91 1.32 -8.41 4.90
CA GLU A 91 0.08 -7.75 5.34
C GLU A 91 -1.16 -8.49 4.80
N LEU A 92 -1.16 -8.84 3.52
CA LEU A 92 -2.27 -9.55 2.88
C LEU A 92 -2.49 -10.96 3.45
N TYR A 93 -1.43 -11.76 3.59
CA TYR A 93 -1.55 -13.19 3.89
C TYR A 93 -1.39 -13.55 5.37
N GLN A 94 -0.74 -12.71 6.17
CA GLN A 94 -0.50 -12.95 7.59
C GLN A 94 -1.34 -12.03 8.48
N MET A 95 -1.60 -10.79 8.05
CA MET A 95 -2.39 -9.82 8.80
C MET A 95 -3.83 -9.69 8.28
N GLU A 96 -4.18 -10.45 7.24
CA GLU A 96 -5.51 -10.43 6.60
C GLU A 96 -5.91 -9.03 6.12
N ALA A 97 -4.92 -8.26 5.62
CA ALA A 97 -5.15 -6.93 5.10
C ALA A 97 -6.08 -6.96 3.88
N HIS A 98 -6.99 -5.99 3.82
CA HIS A 98 -7.83 -5.73 2.66
C HIS A 98 -7.21 -4.62 1.82
N VAL A 99 -7.34 -4.75 0.50
CA VAL A 99 -6.77 -3.81 -0.48
C VAL A 99 -7.87 -3.13 -1.28
N PHE A 100 -7.76 -1.82 -1.45
CA PHE A 100 -8.70 -0.98 -2.18
C PHE A 100 -7.95 -0.18 -3.24
N GLU A 101 -8.33 -0.36 -4.50
CA GLU A 101 -7.85 0.51 -5.58
C GLU A 101 -8.56 1.86 -5.55
N ILE A 102 -7.80 2.94 -5.61
CA ILE A 102 -8.33 4.31 -5.61
C ILE A 102 -8.34 4.84 -7.04
N ASN A 103 -9.47 4.68 -7.70
CA ASN A 103 -9.63 4.92 -9.14
C ASN A 103 -9.50 6.39 -9.58
N ASP A 104 -9.64 7.35 -8.65
CA ASP A 104 -9.56 8.79 -8.94
C ASP A 104 -8.25 9.42 -8.45
N ALA A 105 -7.30 8.63 -7.93
CA ALA A 105 -6.01 9.11 -7.47
C ALA A 105 -4.98 9.17 -8.60
N ASN A 106 -4.22 10.27 -8.67
CA ASN A 106 -3.09 10.38 -9.60
C ASN A 106 -1.83 9.75 -8.98
N PRO A 107 -1.29 8.64 -9.53
CA PRO A 107 -0.17 7.92 -8.94
C PRO A 107 1.10 8.77 -8.82
N ILE A 108 1.36 9.66 -9.78
CA ILE A 108 2.55 10.54 -9.77
C ILE A 108 2.48 11.51 -8.59
N LEU A 109 1.31 12.12 -8.36
CA LEU A 109 1.13 13.08 -7.27
C LEU A 109 1.14 12.42 -5.89
N VAL A 110 0.58 11.21 -5.76
CA VAL A 110 0.67 10.44 -4.50
C VAL A 110 2.13 10.15 -4.15
N ARG A 111 2.92 9.70 -5.12
CA ARG A 111 4.35 9.47 -4.93
C ARG A 111 5.09 10.75 -4.55
N GLU A 112 4.84 11.84 -5.30
CA GLU A 112 5.44 13.14 -5.04
C GLU A 112 5.21 13.59 -3.59
N PHE A 113 4.00 13.43 -3.06
CA PHE A 113 3.68 13.76 -1.68
C PHE A 113 4.57 13.00 -0.68
N PHE A 114 4.54 11.67 -0.72
CA PHE A 114 5.26 10.85 0.26
C PHE A 114 6.78 10.94 0.10
N GLU A 115 7.28 10.95 -1.13
CA GLU A 115 8.71 11.04 -1.39
C GLU A 115 9.27 12.41 -0.98
N LYS A 116 8.50 13.51 -1.11
CA LYS A 116 8.90 14.82 -0.56
C LYS A 116 9.03 14.79 0.97
N LEU A 117 8.04 14.22 1.66
CA LEU A 117 8.09 14.07 3.12
C LEU A 117 9.31 13.24 3.55
N TRP A 118 9.53 12.11 2.88
CA TRP A 118 10.62 11.19 3.18
C TRP A 118 11.99 11.83 2.95
N ASN A 119 12.19 12.49 1.81
CA ASN A 119 13.46 13.13 1.44
C ASN A 119 13.83 14.31 2.33
N ALA A 120 12.84 15.05 2.84
CA ALA A 120 13.07 16.19 3.74
C ALA A 120 13.37 15.79 5.19
N ALA A 121 13.07 14.54 5.56
CA ALA A 121 13.10 14.06 6.93
C ALA A 121 14.43 13.43 7.36
N LYS A 122 14.58 13.25 8.67
CA LYS A 122 15.81 12.75 9.28
C LYS A 122 15.78 11.23 9.44
N PRO A 123 16.93 10.54 9.42
CA PRO A 123 17.01 9.15 9.83
C PRO A 123 16.46 8.97 11.26
N PRO A 124 15.78 7.85 11.55
CA PRO A 124 15.22 7.60 12.86
C PRO A 124 16.32 7.33 13.90
N VAL A 125 16.05 7.68 15.15
CA VAL A 125 16.92 7.28 16.27
C VAL A 125 16.79 5.77 16.47
N PRO A 126 17.87 4.98 16.34
CA PRO A 126 17.77 3.53 16.43
C PRO A 126 17.28 3.06 17.81
N THR A 127 16.36 2.10 17.83
CA THR A 127 15.91 1.40 19.03
C THR A 127 16.16 -0.10 18.89
N LYS A 128 16.14 -0.84 20.01
CA LYS A 128 16.39 -2.30 20.00
C LYS A 128 15.32 -3.08 19.24
N SER A 129 14.08 -2.59 19.23
CA SER A 129 12.94 -3.23 18.55
C SER A 129 12.86 -2.89 17.06
N MET A 130 13.64 -1.92 16.58
CA MET A 130 13.60 -1.48 15.20
C MET A 130 14.23 -2.53 14.28
N THR A 131 13.51 -2.90 13.22
CA THR A 131 14.05 -3.80 12.18
C THR A 131 15.12 -3.09 11.36
N ASP A 132 16.01 -3.85 10.75
CA ASP A 132 17.07 -3.26 9.90
C ASP A 132 16.49 -2.53 8.69
N ARG A 133 15.36 -3.01 8.17
CA ARG A 133 14.61 -2.34 7.10
C ARG A 133 14.16 -0.93 7.53
N VAL A 134 13.60 -0.79 8.74
CA VAL A 134 13.19 0.54 9.26
C VAL A 134 14.39 1.44 9.52
N LYS A 135 15.51 0.91 10.04
CA LYS A 135 16.73 1.71 10.24
C LYS A 135 17.26 2.30 8.92
N LEU A 136 17.17 1.52 7.84
CA LEU A 136 17.68 1.90 6.53
C LEU A 136 16.71 2.84 5.78
N ARG A 137 15.43 2.45 5.74
CA ARG A 137 14.40 3.03 4.87
C ARG A 137 13.38 3.90 5.60
N GLY A 138 13.41 3.95 6.92
CA GLY A 138 12.56 4.82 7.72
C GLY A 138 13.11 6.25 7.78
N ARG A 139 12.20 7.22 7.91
CA ARG A 139 12.51 8.62 8.20
C ARG A 139 11.53 9.15 9.24
N THR A 140 12.04 9.81 10.28
CA THR A 140 11.21 10.48 11.28
C THR A 140 10.75 11.82 10.71
N ILE A 141 9.46 11.89 10.36
CA ILE A 141 8.85 13.06 9.74
C ILE A 141 8.19 13.98 10.78
N ASP A 142 7.69 13.42 11.89
CA ASP A 142 6.99 14.13 12.96
C ASP A 142 6.78 13.26 14.22
N ILE A 143 5.71 13.53 14.98
CA ILE A 143 5.24 12.76 16.14
C ILE A 143 3.93 12.07 15.78
N TYR A 144 3.92 10.74 15.87
CA TYR A 144 2.71 9.95 15.72
C TYR A 144 1.79 10.11 16.94
N ASP A 145 0.49 10.26 16.70
CA ASP A 145 -0.60 10.20 17.68
C ASP A 145 -1.80 9.41 17.10
N VAL A 146 -2.20 8.32 17.76
CA VAL A 146 -3.37 7.51 17.35
C VAL A 146 -4.65 8.31 17.13
N THR A 147 -4.83 9.44 17.82
CA THR A 147 -6.09 10.20 17.80
C THR A 147 -6.20 11.19 16.65
N GLY A 148 -5.10 11.56 15.99
CA GLY A 148 -5.11 12.62 14.99
C GLY A 148 -3.91 12.70 14.06
N ASN A 149 -2.83 11.98 14.33
CA ASN A 149 -1.67 11.90 13.44
C ASN A 149 -1.15 10.47 13.32
N ASN A 150 -1.78 9.69 12.44
CA ASN A 150 -1.61 8.25 12.41
C ASN A 150 -1.46 7.71 10.99
N CYS A 151 -1.37 6.38 10.87
CA CYS A 151 -1.22 5.68 9.60
C CYS A 151 -2.36 6.00 8.62
N THR A 152 -3.60 6.09 9.11
CA THR A 152 -4.77 6.43 8.31
C THR A 152 -4.76 7.89 7.85
N THR A 153 -4.47 8.85 8.73
CA THR A 153 -4.46 10.27 8.35
C THR A 153 -3.43 10.54 7.26
N HIS A 154 -2.22 10.00 7.40
CA HIS A 154 -1.16 10.13 6.39
C HIS A 154 -1.50 9.45 5.07
N SER A 155 -2.12 8.25 5.12
CA SER A 155 -2.56 7.56 3.90
C SER A 155 -3.60 8.38 3.14
N VAL A 156 -4.60 8.91 3.86
CA VAL A 156 -5.67 9.72 3.28
C VAL A 156 -5.16 11.06 2.76
N GLU A 157 -4.26 11.73 3.49
CA GLU A 157 -3.66 12.99 3.05
C GLU A 157 -2.87 12.83 1.74
N GLY A 158 -2.04 11.79 1.61
CA GLY A 158 -1.28 11.54 0.39
C GLY A 158 -2.18 11.23 -0.81
N ILE A 159 -3.27 10.50 -0.59
CA ILE A 159 -4.26 10.22 -1.63
C ILE A 159 -5.02 11.50 -2.01
N LYS A 160 -5.47 12.30 -1.04
CA LYS A 160 -6.16 13.59 -1.28
C LYS A 160 -5.29 14.62 -1.98
N TYR A 161 -3.99 14.64 -1.70
CA TYR A 161 -3.04 15.50 -2.39
C TYR A 161 -3.08 15.30 -3.92
N SER A 162 -3.42 14.08 -4.37
CA SER A 162 -3.56 13.75 -5.78
C SER A 162 -4.87 14.21 -6.44
N GLY A 163 -5.81 14.79 -5.66
CA GLY A 163 -7.13 15.24 -6.12
C GLY A 163 -8.28 14.26 -5.87
N SER A 164 -8.01 13.12 -5.21
CA SER A 164 -9.01 12.10 -4.87
C SER A 164 -9.99 12.59 -3.78
N LYS A 165 -11.21 12.04 -3.78
CA LYS A 165 -12.32 12.46 -2.92
C LYS A 165 -12.60 11.57 -1.70
N ILE A 166 -11.75 10.58 -1.42
CA ILE A 166 -11.96 9.61 -0.32
C ILE A 166 -12.06 10.23 1.07
#